data_AF-G9YX98-F1
#
_entry.id   AF-G9YX98-F1
#
_cell.length_a   1.000
_cell.length_b   1.000
_cell.length_c   1.000
_cell.angle_alpha   90.00
_cell.angle_beta   90.00
_cell.angle_gamma   90.00
#
_symmetry.space_group_name_H-M   'P 1'
#
loop_
_entity.id
_entity.type
_entity.pdbx_description
1 polymer ?
#
loop_
_entity_poly.entity_id
_entity_poly.type
_entity_poly.pdbx_seq_one_letter_code
_entity_poly.pdbx_strand_id
1 'polypeptide(L)'
;MKIAWYEPLFFLFFGAFHLHRVWGLADRESYAAFWLGVLTQKGPLYFGLMGLLAVLCLAGVATFFRNWGRNPWWRWIYLFGGSYVLFDLLAIAAGLSFWHSLLAWMFDVTSPCWNFLWGFFVLLGGASAALGLSLLVRRT
;
A
#
# COMPACT_ATOMS: atom_id res chain seq x y z
N MET A 1 -24.06 -9.10 7.19
CA MET A 1 -22.67 -8.57 7.17
C MET A 1 -22.75 -7.06 6.92
N LYS A 2 -22.30 -6.22 7.84
CA LYS A 2 -22.39 -4.76 7.69
C LYS A 2 -21.10 -4.22 7.09
N ILE A 3 -21.18 -3.74 5.85
CA ILE A 3 -20.10 -3.00 5.18
C ILE A 3 -20.08 -1.60 5.80
N ALA A 4 -19.00 -1.23 6.46
CA ALA A 4 -18.82 0.11 7.00
C ALA A 4 -18.63 1.11 5.86
N TRP A 5 -19.01 2.36 6.12
CA TRP A 5 -19.21 3.30 5.03
C TRP A 5 -17.93 3.71 4.30
N TYR A 6 -16.81 3.65 5.01
CA TYR A 6 -15.49 3.98 4.50
C TYR A 6 -14.79 2.77 3.86
N GLU A 7 -15.26 1.53 4.04
CA GLU A 7 -14.54 0.35 3.50
C GLU A 7 -14.42 0.39 1.98
N PRO A 8 -15.49 0.70 1.20
CA PRO A 8 -15.36 0.86 -0.24
C PRO A 8 -14.34 1.92 -0.62
N LEU A 9 -14.37 3.07 0.06
CA LEU A 9 -13.43 4.17 -0.16
C LEU A 9 -11.99 3.74 0.16
N PHE A 10 -11.78 3.04 1.26
CA PHE A 10 -10.47 2.50 1.63
C PHE A 10 -9.91 1.63 0.50
N PHE A 11 -10.69 0.69 -0.02
CA PHE A 11 -10.22 -0.21 -1.08
C PHE A 11 -9.98 0.52 -2.41
N LEU A 12 -10.77 1.54 -2.72
CA LEU A 12 -10.55 2.41 -3.88
C LEU A 12 -9.26 3.22 -3.75
N PHE A 13 -9.05 3.88 -2.60
CA PHE A 13 -7.82 4.62 -2.33
C PHE A 13 -6.59 3.71 -2.30
N PHE A 14 -6.68 2.56 -1.63
CA PHE A 14 -5.62 1.56 -1.60
C PHE A 14 -5.32 1.04 -3.02
N GLY A 15 -6.34 0.79 -3.82
CA GLY A 15 -6.21 0.40 -5.21
C GLY A 15 -5.51 1.47 -6.05
N ALA A 16 -5.96 2.72 -5.97
CA ALA A 16 -5.35 3.86 -6.66
C ALA A 16 -3.88 4.07 -6.23
N PHE A 17 -3.60 3.96 -4.92
CA PHE A 17 -2.25 4.01 -4.38
C PHE A 17 -1.36 2.86 -4.89
N HIS A 18 -1.91 1.76 -5.38
CA HIS A 18 -1.12 0.71 -6.01
C HIS A 18 -1.01 0.88 -7.52
N LEU A 19 -2.05 1.38 -8.17
CA LEU A 19 -2.10 1.61 -9.61
C LEU A 19 -1.11 2.68 -10.09
N HIS A 20 -0.71 3.64 -9.25
CA HIS A 20 0.33 4.61 -9.66
C HIS A 20 1.66 3.94 -10.07
N ARG A 21 1.90 2.69 -9.65
CA ARG A 21 3.07 1.87 -10.04
C ARG A 21 3.09 1.49 -11.51
N VAL A 22 2.00 1.70 -12.24
CA VAL A 22 2.00 1.68 -13.71
C VAL A 22 3.04 2.66 -14.26
N TRP A 23 3.28 3.77 -13.57
CA TRP A 23 4.38 4.69 -13.91
C TRP A 23 5.73 3.97 -13.90
N GLY A 24 6.03 3.15 -12.88
CA GLY A 24 7.27 2.38 -12.84
C GLY A 24 7.41 1.34 -13.96
N LEU A 25 6.31 0.88 -14.55
CA LEU A 25 6.35 0.00 -15.73
C LEU A 25 6.59 0.79 -17.03
N ALA A 26 6.09 2.02 -17.10
CA ALA A 26 6.25 2.89 -18.27
C ALA A 26 7.62 3.59 -18.31
N ASP A 27 8.11 4.04 -17.16
CA ASP A 27 9.40 4.72 -17.01
C ASP A 27 10.01 4.36 -15.66
N ARG A 28 11.03 3.50 -15.72
CA ARG A 28 11.69 2.95 -14.53
C ARG A 28 12.53 4.01 -13.81
N GLU A 29 13.25 4.81 -14.58
CA GLU A 29 14.24 5.76 -14.09
C GLU A 29 13.56 6.88 -13.33
N SER A 30 12.55 7.52 -13.93
CA SER A 30 11.85 8.63 -13.28
C SER A 30 11.06 8.18 -12.06
N TYR A 31 10.45 6.99 -12.11
CA TYR A 31 9.73 6.41 -10.98
C TYR A 31 10.67 6.09 -9.80
N ALA A 32 11.81 5.43 -10.06
CA ALA A 32 12.79 5.13 -9.03
C ALA A 32 13.39 6.40 -8.43
N ALA A 33 13.83 7.34 -9.29
CA ALA A 33 14.44 8.59 -8.86
C ALA A 33 13.49 9.42 -7.98
N PHE A 34 12.20 9.47 -8.34
CA PHE A 34 11.19 10.15 -7.54
C PHE A 34 11.05 9.53 -6.15
N TRP A 35 10.74 8.23 -6.05
CA TRP A 35 10.47 7.61 -4.76
C TRP A 35 11.70 7.51 -3.86
N LEU A 36 12.87 7.22 -4.42
CA LEU A 36 14.14 7.29 -3.68
C LEU A 36 14.46 8.72 -3.25
N GLY A 37 14.17 9.72 -4.09
CA GLY A 37 14.26 11.14 -3.75
C GLY A 37 13.38 11.51 -2.56
N VAL A 38 12.12 11.06 -2.54
CA VAL A 38 11.20 11.29 -1.42
C VAL A 38 11.72 10.64 -0.13
N LEU A 39 12.21 9.40 -0.22
CA LEU A 39 12.76 8.65 0.92
C LEU A 39 14.02 9.31 1.51
N THR A 40 14.88 9.86 0.65
CA THR A 40 16.16 10.46 1.06
C THR A 40 16.01 11.89 1.56
N GLN A 41 15.21 12.72 0.89
CA GLN A 41 15.03 14.13 1.26
C GLN A 41 14.22 14.30 2.54
N LYS A 42 13.35 13.33 2.88
CA LYS A 42 12.48 13.36 4.07
C LYS A 42 11.70 14.69 4.21
N GLY A 43 11.23 15.24 3.10
CA GLY A 43 10.47 16.50 3.08
C GLY A 43 9.02 16.36 3.55
N PRO A 44 8.20 17.42 3.41
CA PRO A 44 6.79 17.41 3.81
C PRO A 44 5.97 16.28 3.16
N LEU A 45 6.24 15.98 1.88
CA LEU A 45 5.58 14.87 1.18
C LEU A 45 5.86 13.52 1.85
N TYR A 46 7.10 13.28 2.25
CA TYR A 46 7.50 12.06 2.94
C TYR A 46 6.73 11.90 4.26
N PHE A 47 6.77 12.90 5.13
CA PHE A 47 6.07 12.83 6.41
C PHE A 47 4.55 12.76 6.25
N GLY A 48 3.99 13.49 5.29
CA GLY A 48 2.56 13.44 4.97
C GLY A 48 2.12 12.04 4.53
N LEU A 49 2.89 11.40 3.64
CA LEU A 49 2.62 10.04 3.19
C LEU A 49 2.76 9.04 4.35
N MET A 50 3.90 9.05 5.07
CA MET A 50 4.16 8.14 6.19
C MET A 50 3.04 8.23 7.25
N GLY A 51 2.65 9.45 7.63
CA GLY A 51 1.59 9.68 8.61
C GLY A 51 0.22 9.22 8.13
N LEU A 52 -0.17 9.58 6.91
CA LEU A 52 -1.46 9.19 6.35
C LEU A 52 -1.58 7.66 6.22
N LEU A 53 -0.54 6.99 5.70
CA LEU A 53 -0.49 5.53 5.58
C LEU A 53 -0.58 4.86 6.96
N ALA A 54 0.16 5.36 7.96
CA ALA A 54 0.10 4.83 9.32
C ALA A 54 -1.32 4.91 9.91
N VAL A 55 -1.98 6.07 9.81
CA VAL A 55 -3.34 6.27 10.32
C VAL A 55 -4.34 5.34 9.63
N LEU A 56 -4.29 5.23 8.30
CA LEU A 56 -5.17 4.36 7.54
C LEU A 56 -4.96 2.88 7.90
N CYS A 57 -3.72 2.44 8.08
CA CYS A 57 -3.40 1.07 8.44
C CYS A 57 -3.84 0.75 9.88
N LEU A 58 -3.59 1.64 10.84
CA LEU A 58 -4.08 1.48 12.22
C LEU A 58 -5.61 1.40 12.28
N ALA A 59 -6.30 2.26 11.53
CA ALA A 59 -7.77 2.23 11.44
C ALA A 59 -8.28 0.92 10.84
N GLY A 60 -7.61 0.40 9.80
CA GLY A 60 -7.90 -0.90 9.21
C GLY A 60 -7.72 -2.05 10.22
N VAL A 61 -6.55 -2.14 10.84
CA VAL A 61 -6.22 -3.19 11.83
C VAL A 61 -7.21 -3.14 13.01
N ALA A 62 -7.50 -1.96 13.55
CA ALA A 62 -8.48 -1.78 14.61
C ALA A 62 -9.88 -2.25 14.19
N THR A 63 -10.27 -1.97 12.94
CA THR A 63 -11.54 -2.43 12.37
C THR A 63 -11.60 -3.95 12.26
N PHE A 64 -10.49 -4.59 11.87
CA PHE A 64 -10.39 -6.04 11.81
C PHE A 64 -10.63 -6.67 13.19
N PHE A 65 -9.92 -6.20 14.23
CA PHE A 65 -10.08 -6.73 15.58
C PHE A 65 -11.45 -6.41 16.20
N ARG A 66 -12.03 -5.24 15.91
CA ARG A 66 -13.40 -4.91 16.35
C ARG A 66 -14.46 -5.85 15.79
N ASN A 67 -14.20 -6.46 14.64
CA ASN A 67 -15.10 -7.40 13.96
C ASN A 67 -14.58 -8.85 13.99
N TRP A 68 -13.73 -9.18 14.98
CA TRP A 68 -13.13 -10.50 15.11
C TRP A 68 -14.18 -11.62 15.07
N GLY A 69 -13.87 -12.71 14.36
CA GLY A 69 -14.78 -13.85 14.15
C GLY A 69 -15.97 -13.58 13.21
N ARG A 70 -16.20 -12.34 12.76
CA ARG A 70 -17.26 -11.95 11.81
C ARG A 70 -16.71 -11.28 10.55
N ASN A 71 -15.39 -11.32 10.38
CA ASN A 71 -14.71 -10.70 9.25
C ASN A 71 -14.93 -11.51 7.97
N PRO A 72 -15.45 -10.90 6.89
CA PRO A 72 -15.40 -11.52 5.58
C PRO A 72 -13.96 -11.62 5.08
N TRP A 73 -13.74 -12.46 4.06
CA TRP A 73 -12.41 -12.80 3.55
C TRP A 73 -11.58 -11.57 3.13
N TRP A 74 -12.20 -10.51 2.61
CA TRP A 74 -11.45 -9.33 2.16
C TRP A 74 -10.90 -8.47 3.30
N ARG A 75 -11.49 -8.50 4.50
CA ARG A 75 -10.99 -7.70 5.63
C ARG A 75 -9.61 -8.17 6.11
N TRP A 76 -9.17 -9.36 5.73
CA TRP A 76 -7.82 -9.83 6.02
C TRP A 76 -6.72 -8.94 5.43
N ILE A 77 -7.01 -8.16 4.38
CA ILE A 77 -6.11 -7.10 3.90
C ILE A 77 -5.77 -6.08 4.99
N TYR A 78 -6.73 -5.76 5.87
CA TYR A 78 -6.48 -4.83 6.96
C TYR A 78 -5.46 -5.35 7.95
N LEU A 79 -5.50 -6.65 8.26
CA LEU A 79 -4.53 -7.25 9.16
C LEU A 79 -3.19 -7.42 8.46
N PHE A 80 -3.13 -8.18 7.36
CA PHE A 80 -1.86 -8.52 6.72
C PHE A 80 -1.24 -7.34 5.98
N GLY A 81 -2.01 -6.68 5.12
CA GLY A 81 -1.54 -5.50 4.39
C GLY A 81 -1.29 -4.32 5.31
N GLY A 82 -2.22 -4.04 6.24
CA GLY A 82 -2.06 -2.95 7.20
C GLY A 82 -0.86 -3.17 8.14
N SER A 83 -0.68 -4.36 8.70
CA SER A 83 0.47 -4.65 9.56
C SER A 83 1.79 -4.64 8.78
N TYR A 84 1.80 -5.13 7.53
CA TYR A 84 2.97 -5.04 6.66
C TYR A 84 3.40 -3.60 6.43
N VAL A 85 2.45 -2.71 6.08
CA VAL A 85 2.76 -1.28 5.89
C VAL A 85 3.21 -0.65 7.20
N LEU A 86 2.57 -0.94 8.33
CA LEU A 86 3.03 -0.41 9.63
C LEU A 86 4.46 -0.87 9.97
N PHE A 87 4.80 -2.12 9.66
CA PHE A 87 6.15 -2.63 9.79
C PHE A 87 7.12 -1.93 8.83
N ASP A 88 6.75 -1.74 7.56
CA ASP A 88 7.55 -1.02 6.55
C ASP A 88 7.87 0.41 7.01
N LEU A 89 6.85 1.14 7.47
CA LEU A 89 7.00 2.50 8.01
C LEU A 89 7.90 2.52 9.25
N LEU A 90 7.73 1.56 10.17
CA LEU A 90 8.57 1.44 11.35
C LEU A 90 10.02 1.10 10.99
N ALA A 91 10.23 0.18 10.05
CA ALA A 91 11.56 -0.25 9.62
C ALA A 91 12.33 0.90 8.96
N ILE A 92 11.65 1.70 8.13
CA ILE A 92 12.19 2.93 7.55
C ILE A 92 12.51 3.95 8.65
N ALA A 93 11.60 4.16 9.61
CA ALA A 93 11.78 5.13 10.69
C ALA A 93 12.93 4.74 11.64
N ALA A 94 13.06 3.44 11.93
CA ALA A 94 14.10 2.89 12.79
C ALA A 94 15.45 2.71 12.08
N GLY A 95 15.53 2.96 10.77
CA GLY A 95 16.77 2.85 10.02
C GLY A 95 17.29 1.41 9.85
N LEU A 96 16.40 0.42 9.78
CA LEU A 96 16.81 -0.99 9.73
C LEU A 96 17.60 -1.28 8.44
N SER A 97 18.88 -1.64 8.58
CA SER A 97 19.80 -1.80 7.45
C SER A 97 19.34 -2.83 6.43
N PHE A 98 18.83 -3.98 6.87
CA PHE A 98 18.32 -5.02 5.95
C PHE A 98 17.12 -4.52 5.14
N TRP A 99 16.28 -3.67 5.74
CA TRP A 99 15.10 -3.13 5.08
C TRP A 99 15.46 -2.05 4.06
N HIS A 100 16.44 -1.21 4.40
CA HIS A 100 17.02 -0.26 3.45
C HIS A 100 17.64 -0.97 2.24
N SER A 101 18.38 -2.06 2.45
CA SER A 101 18.94 -2.86 1.35
C SER A 101 17.85 -3.49 0.48
N LEU A 102 16.77 -3.98 1.09
CA LEU A 102 15.62 -4.51 0.36
C LEU A 102 14.95 -3.43 -0.50
N LEU A 103 14.71 -2.25 0.06
CA LEU A 103 14.13 -1.12 -0.69
C LEU A 103 15.04 -0.70 -1.84
N ALA A 104 16.35 -0.61 -1.62
CA ALA A 104 17.31 -0.31 -2.68
C ALA A 104 17.27 -1.34 -3.82
N TRP A 105 17.18 -2.64 -3.48
CA TRP A 105 17.01 -3.70 -4.47
C TRP A 105 15.67 -3.62 -5.23
N MET A 106 14.58 -3.31 -4.53
CA MET A 106 13.26 -3.14 -5.16
C MET A 106 13.25 -1.99 -6.17
N PHE A 107 14.06 -0.95 -5.93
CA PHE A 107 14.20 0.22 -6.80
C PHE A 107 15.41 0.14 -7.76
N ASP A 108 16.06 -1.02 -7.88
CA ASP A 108 17.09 -1.25 -8.90
C ASP A 108 16.45 -1.42 -10.29
N VAL A 109 16.53 -0.37 -11.10
CA VAL A 109 15.96 -0.29 -12.46
C VAL A 109 16.54 -1.32 -13.42
N THR A 110 17.75 -1.82 -13.15
CA THR A 110 18.44 -2.83 -13.96
C THR A 110 17.97 -4.26 -13.63
N SER A 111 17.26 -4.43 -12.51
CA SER A 111 16.81 -5.74 -12.05
C SER A 111 15.86 -6.41 -13.06
N PRO A 112 16.07 -7.69 -13.40
CA PRO A 112 15.16 -8.45 -14.26
C PRO A 112 13.80 -8.67 -13.57
N CYS A 113 13.74 -8.57 -12.24
CA CYS A 113 12.51 -8.72 -11.46
C CYS A 113 11.63 -7.45 -11.47
N TRP A 114 12.10 -6.33 -12.02
CA TRP A 114 11.40 -5.04 -11.99
C TRP A 114 9.94 -5.14 -12.46
N ASN A 115 9.74 -5.64 -13.69
CA ASN A 115 8.39 -5.73 -14.28
C ASN A 115 7.48 -6.68 -13.49
N PHE A 116 8.04 -7.77 -12.95
CA PHE A 116 7.30 -8.72 -12.14
C PHE A 116 6.86 -8.09 -10.81
N LEU A 117 7.78 -7.42 -10.11
CA LEU A 117 7.54 -6.78 -8.83
C LEU A 117 6.47 -5.68 -8.94
N TRP A 118 6.69 -4.70 -9.82
CA TRP A 118 5.77 -3.58 -9.97
C TRP A 118 4.46 -4.00 -10.64
N GLY A 119 4.51 -4.95 -11.58
CA GLY A 119 3.32 -5.54 -12.20
C GLY A 119 2.44 -6.26 -11.19
N PHE A 120 3.01 -7.01 -10.24
CA PHE A 120 2.26 -7.64 -9.17
C PHE A 120 1.51 -6.61 -8.32
N PHE A 121 2.17 -5.51 -7.93
CA PHE A 121 1.50 -4.45 -7.18
C PHE A 121 0.42 -3.73 -7.99
N VAL A 122 0.63 -3.52 -9.30
CA VAL A 122 -0.42 -2.96 -10.19
C VAL A 122 -1.65 -3.88 -10.21
N LEU A 123 -1.45 -5.19 -10.35
CA LEU A 123 -2.54 -6.18 -10.31
C LEU A 123 -3.25 -6.19 -8.96
N LEU A 124 -2.50 -6.16 -7.85
CA LEU A 124 -3.06 -6.03 -6.50
C LEU A 124 -3.91 -4.75 -6.37
N GLY A 125 -3.42 -3.64 -6.93
CA GLY A 125 -4.14 -2.37 -6.96
C GLY A 125 -5.43 -2.44 -7.75
N GLY A 126 -5.39 -3.02 -8.95
CA GLY A 126 -6.58 -3.25 -9.78
C GLY A 126 -7.61 -4.14 -9.09
N ALA A 127 -7.18 -5.26 -8.51
CA ALA A 127 -8.05 -6.17 -7.76
C ALA A 127 -8.69 -5.48 -6.54
N SER A 128 -7.91 -4.67 -5.82
CA SER A 128 -8.41 -3.90 -4.67
C SER A 128 -9.41 -2.82 -5.08
N ALA A 129 -9.15 -2.09 -6.18
CA ALA A 129 -10.08 -1.10 -6.70
C ALA A 129 -11.40 -1.74 -7.16
N ALA A 130 -11.33 -2.87 -7.87
CA ALA A 130 -12.50 -3.63 -8.30
C ALA A 130 -13.32 -4.14 -7.10
N LEU A 131 -12.65 -4.62 -6.05
CA LEU A 131 -13.30 -4.98 -4.79
C LEU A 131 -13.97 -3.76 -4.15
N GLY A 132 -13.30 -2.60 -4.11
CA GLY A 132 -13.88 -1.35 -3.61
C GLY A 132 -15.16 -0.95 -4.34
N LEU A 133 -15.17 -1.02 -5.68
CA LEU A 133 -16.37 -0.81 -6.49
C LEU A 133 -17.47 -1.82 -6.17
N SER A 134 -17.12 -3.11 -6.05
CA SER A 134 -18.11 -4.15 -5.70
C SER A 134 -18.73 -3.93 -4.32
N LEU A 135 -17.93 -3.52 -3.33
CA LEU A 135 -18.42 -3.20 -2.00
C LEU A 135 -19.29 -1.93 -1.98
N LEU A 136 -19.00 -0.96 -2.85
CA LEU A 136 -19.82 0.24 -3.01
C LEU A 136 -21.22 -0.12 -3.53
N VAL A 137 -21.29 -0.92 -4.61
CA VAL A 137 -22.54 -1.39 -5.22
C VAL A 137 -23.35 -2.30 -4.29
N ARG A 138 -22.69 -3.16 -3.51
CA ARG A 138 -23.39 -4.04 -2.54
C ARG A 138 -23.93 -3.30 -1.32
N ARG A 139 -23.45 -2.07 -1.08
CA ARG A 139 -23.84 -1.25 0.06
C ARG A 139 -25.01 -0.32 -0.27
N THR A 140 -25.07 0.18 -1.50
CA THR A 140 -26.23 0.91 -2.06
C THR A 140 -27.41 -0.04 -2.23
#